data_AF-A0A9D6ESX2-F1
#
_entry.id   AF-A0A9D6ESX2-F1
#
_cell.length_a   1.000
_cell.length_b   1.000
_cell.length_c   1.000
_cell.angle_alpha   90.00
_cell.angle_beta   90.00
_cell.angle_gamma   90.00
#
_symmetry.space_group_name_H-M   'P 1'
#
loop_
_entity.id
_entity.type
_entity.pdbx_description
1 polymer ?
#
loop_
_entity_poly.entity_id
_entity_poly.type
_entity_poly.pdbx_seq_one_letter_code
_entity_poly.pdbx_strand_id
1 'polypeptide(L)' 'MFVGEPRLEEVHPAIFENELFGWHTDKAAWPRGRDFAMFKDWFEIELHSVVEDLCDFEIVDEDDEV' A
#
# COMPACT_ATOMS: atom_id res chain seq x y z
N MET A 1 9.60 -18.49 9.81
CA MET A 1 10.16 -18.64 8.45
C MET A 1 10.38 -17.23 7.92
N PHE A 2 11.55 -16.91 7.38
CA PHE A 2 11.75 -15.62 6.72
C PHE A 2 11.06 -15.73 5.37
N VAL A 3 9.84 -15.19 5.27
CA VAL A 3 9.24 -14.89 3.97
C VAL A 3 10.15 -13.84 3.35
N GLY A 4 10.79 -14.15 2.22
CA GLY A 4 11.59 -13.15 1.51
C GLY A 4 10.72 -11.94 1.20
N GLU A 5 11.24 -10.75 1.45
CA GLU A 5 10.51 -9.50 1.23
C GLU A 5 10.01 -9.46 -0.22
N PRO A 6 8.72 -9.17 -0.46
CA PRO A 6 8.19 -9.13 -1.80
C PRO A 6 8.89 -8.04 -2.61
N ARG A 7 9.13 -8.31 -3.89
CA ARG A 7 9.79 -7.33 -4.77
C ARG A 7 8.85 -6.15 -4.99
N LEU A 8 9.41 -4.94 -5.10
CA LEU A 8 8.62 -3.72 -5.34
C LEU A 8 7.74 -3.84 -6.59
N GLU A 9 8.22 -4.49 -7.65
CA GLU A 9 7.47 -4.75 -8.88
C GLU A 9 6.19 -5.57 -8.66
N GLU A 10 6.13 -6.41 -7.62
CA GLU A 10 4.95 -7.22 -7.31
C GLU A 10 3.92 -6.43 -6.49
N VAL A 11 4.39 -5.53 -5.62
CA VAL A 11 3.53 -4.78 -4.67
C VAL A 11 3.16 -3.38 -5.16
N HIS A 12 3.84 -2.85 -6.18
CA HIS A 12 3.57 -1.50 -6.71
C HIS A 12 2.10 -1.24 -7.07
N PRO A 13 1.28 -2.20 -7.58
CA PRO A 13 -0.09 -1.87 -7.93
C PRO A 13 -0.92 -1.51 -6.70
N ALA A 14 -0.70 -2.20 -5.58
CA ALA A 14 -1.39 -1.92 -4.33
C ALA A 14 -0.98 -0.57 -3.74
N ILE A 15 0.32 -0.26 -3.75
CA ILE A 15 0.85 1.03 -3.30
C ILE A 15 0.26 2.16 -4.16
N PHE A 16 0.33 2.03 -5.49
CA PHE A 16 -0.17 3.05 -6.41
C PHE A 16 -1.66 3.33 -6.21
N GLU A 17 -2.48 2.28 -6.05
CA GLU A 17 -3.92 2.47 -5.80
C GLU A 17 -4.21 3.11 -4.43
N ASN A 18 -3.42 2.79 -3.40
CA ASN A 18 -3.56 3.39 -2.08
C ASN A 18 -3.25 4.90 -2.11
N GLU A 19 -2.15 5.29 -2.76
CA GLU A 19 -1.76 6.70 -2.94
C GLU A 19 -2.81 7.46 -3.78
N LEU A 20 -3.31 6.85 -4.86
CA LEU A 20 -4.37 7.45 -5.67
C LEU A 20 -5.68 7.59 -4.90
N PHE A 21 -6.04 6.62 -4.06
CA PHE A 21 -7.24 6.70 -3.24
C PHE A 21 -7.15 7.81 -2.19
N GLY A 22 -5.96 8.02 -1.60
CA GLY A 22 -5.69 9.16 -0.73
C GLY A 22 -5.85 10.51 -1.44
N TRP A 23 -5.60 10.57 -2.74
CA TRP A 23 -5.73 11.80 -3.53
C TRP A 23 -7.13 12.03 -4.13
N HIS A 24 -7.72 11.00 -4.74
CA HIS A 24 -9.02 11.10 -5.42
C HIS A 24 -9.75 9.76 -5.40
N THR A 25 -10.97 9.71 -4.85
CA THR A 25 -11.70 8.44 -4.67
C THR A 25 -12.43 7.96 -5.94
N ASP A 26 -12.71 8.84 -6.90
CA ASP A 26 -13.27 8.44 -8.20
C ASP A 26 -12.22 7.72 -9.06
N LYS A 27 -12.36 6.39 -9.15
CA LYS A 27 -11.49 5.52 -9.95
C LYS A 27 -11.56 5.77 -11.45
N ALA A 28 -12.64 6.38 -11.96
CA ALA A 28 -12.77 6.71 -13.38
C ALA A 28 -11.80 7.82 -13.80
N ALA A 29 -11.39 8.68 -12.86
CA ALA A 29 -10.43 9.75 -13.06
C ALA A 29 -8.96 9.28 -12.97
N TRP A 30 -8.72 8.04 -12.53
CA TRP A 30 -7.36 7.54 -12.35
C TRP A 30 -6.64 7.31 -13.67
N PRO A 31 -5.31 7.49 -13.70
CA PRO A 31 -4.50 7.17 -14.87
C PRO A 31 -4.68 5.71 -15.30
N ARG A 32 -4.72 5.46 -16.62
CA ARG A 32 -4.85 4.12 -17.19
C ARG A 32 -3.47 3.50 -17.41
N GLY A 33 -3.36 2.19 -17.18
CA GLY A 33 -2.14 1.44 -17.48
C GLY A 33 -1.02 1.57 -16.44
N ARG A 34 -1.36 1.89 -15.18
CA ARG A 34 -0.51 2.02 -13.97
C ARG A 34 0.48 0.87 -13.77
N ASP A 35 1.44 0.78 -14.69
CA ASP A 35 2.48 -0.22 -14.72
C ASP A 35 3.68 0.22 -13.89
N PHE A 36 4.66 -0.67 -13.75
CA PHE A 36 5.82 -0.41 -12.91
C PHE A 36 6.71 0.70 -13.47
N ALA A 37 6.67 0.97 -14.78
CA ALA A 37 7.42 2.08 -15.37
C ALA A 37 6.81 3.41 -14.95
N MET A 38 5.50 3.55 -15.13
CA MET A 38 4.74 4.72 -14.69
C MET A 38 4.88 4.97 -13.18
N PHE A 39 4.85 3.90 -12.38
CA PHE A 39 5.05 3.99 -10.94
C PHE A 39 6.41 4.64 -10.59
N LYS A 40 7.50 4.19 -11.21
CA LYS A 40 8.84 4.77 -10.97
C LYS A 40 8.99 6.21 -11.45
N ASP A 41 8.21 6.61 -12.46
CA ASP A 41 8.23 7.99 -12.96
C ASP A 41 7.38 8.94 -12.09
N TRP A 42 6.38 8.40 -11.39
CA TRP A 42 5.43 9.17 -10.57
C TRP A 42 5.88 9.39 -9.13
N PHE A 43 6.60 8.42 -8.57
CA PHE A 43 6.97 8.42 -7.16
C PHE A 43 8.48 8.53 -6.98
N GLU A 44 8.88 9.30 -5.98
CA GLU A 44 10.21 9.16 -5.38
C GLU A 44 10.17 7.94 -4.43
N ILE A 45 11.02 6.95 -4.70
CA ILE A 45 10.97 5.65 -4.01
C ILE A 45 12.13 5.54 -3.03
N GLU A 46 11.79 5.35 -1.76
CA GLU A 46 12.74 5.05 -0.69
C GLU A 46 12.34 3.77 0.04
N LEU A 47 13.31 2.93 0.36
CA LEU A 47 13.10 1.68 1.09
C LEU A 47 13.76 1.80 2.46
N HIS A 48 12.95 1.69 3.51
CA HIS A 48 13.40 1.78 4.89
C HIS A 48 13.01 0.51 5.64
N SER A 49 13.93 -0.05 6.42
CA SER A 49 13.61 -1.13 7.35
C SER A 49 12.79 -0.56 8.50
N VAL A 50 11.60 -1.12 8.75
CA VAL A 50 10.73 -0.73 9.86
C VAL A 50 10.55 -1.92 10.80
N VAL A 51 10.44 -1.64 12.10
CA VAL A 51 10.01 -2.61 13.11
C VAL A 51 8.61 -2.20 13.54
N GLU A 52 7.63 -3.03 13.21
CA GLU A 52 6.24 -2.83 13.63
C GLU A 52 5.95 -3.71 14.85
N ASP A 53 5.54 -3.09 15.95
CA ASP A 53 5.11 -3.78 17.16
C ASP A 53 3.61 -4.09 17.03
N LEU A 54 3.28 -5.26 16.49
CA LEU A 54 1.91 -5.72 16.33
C LEU A 54 1.46 -6.44 17.61
N CYS A 55 0.27 -6.10 18.08
CA CYS A 55 -0.37 -6.83 19.16
C CYS A 55 -1.05 -8.11 18.63
N ASP A 56 -1.09 -9.17 19.44
CA ASP A 56 -1.69 -10.46 19.06
C ASP A 56 -3.24 -10.45 19.04
N PHE A 57 -3.87 -9.34 19.44
CA PHE A 57 -5.33 -9.22 19.51
C PHE A 57 -5.87 -8.43 18.32
N GLU A 58 -7.09 -8.78 17.89
CA GLU A 58 -7.80 -8.07 16.83
C GLU A 58 -8.08 -6.63 17.22
N ILE A 59 -7.98 -5.72 16.25
CA ILE A 59 -8.44 -4.35 16.41
C ILE A 59 -9.97 -4.39 16.36
N VAL A 60 -10.62 -4.06 17.47
CA VAL A 60 -12.07 -3.94 17.59
C VAL A 60 -12.47 -2.47 17.62
N ASP A 61 -13.62 -2.15 17.03
CA ASP A 61 -14.22 -0.83 17.20
C ASP A 61 -14.76 -0.70 18.63
N GLU A 62 -14.63 0.48 19.26
CA GLU A 62 -15.06 0.67 20.66
C GLU A 62 -16.58 0.44 20.82
N ASP A 63 -17.33 0.66 19.74
CA ASP A 63 -18.78 0.45 19.66
C ASP A 63 -19.18 -1.02 19.43
N ASP A 64 -18.23 -1.92 19.12
CA ASP A 64 -18.46 -3.36 18.88
C ASP A 64 -18.25 -4.23 20.15
N GLU A 65 -17.97 -3.63 21.33
CA GLU A 65 -18.02 -4.35 22.62
C GLU A 65 -19.47 -4.75 22.97
N VAL A 66 -19.73 -6.06 23.00
CA VAL A 66 -21.00 -6.69 23.44
C VAL A 66 -21.16 -6.75 24.96
#